data_AF-A0A060CEE1-F1
#
_entry.id   AF-A0A060CEE1-F1
#
_cell.length_a   1.000
_cell.length_b   1.000
_cell.length_c   1.000
_cell.angle_alpha   90.00
_cell.angle_beta   90.00
_cell.angle_gamma   90.00
#
_symmetry.space_group_name_H-M   'P 1'
#
loop_
_entity.id
_entity.type
_entity.pdbx_description
1 polymer ?
#
loop_
_entity_poly.entity_id
_entity_poly.type
_entity_poly.pdbx_seq_one_letter_code
_entity_poly.pdbx_strand_id
1 'polypeptide(L)' 'WKPVADAYGYNIYYGTTPEKMYNAITVLSQTDYDFRGLDKDTDYFFTIEALNENGRSHPCKIQKD' A
#
# COMPACT_ATOMS: atom_id res chain seq x y z
N TRP A 1 -8.52 -0.87 0.25
CA TRP A 1 -8.36 -2.30 0.61
C TRP A 1 -9.40 -2.69 1.65
N LYS A 2 -9.54 -3.97 2.00
CA LYS A 2 -10.48 -4.39 3.06
C LYS A 2 -9.90 -4.07 4.45
N PRO A 3 -10.72 -3.61 5.40
CA PRO A 3 -10.25 -3.38 6.76
C PRO A 3 -9.74 -4.68 7.40
N VAL A 4 -8.67 -4.56 8.19
CA VAL A 4 -8.12 -5.61 9.05
C VAL A 4 -8.48 -5.27 10.50
N ALA A 5 -8.95 -6.26 11.25
CA ALA A 5 -9.27 -6.08 12.66
C ALA A 5 -8.04 -5.57 13.44
N ASP A 6 -8.28 -4.66 14.39
CA ASP A 6 -7.27 -4.05 15.26
C ASP A 6 -6.18 -3.23 14.52
N ALA A 7 -6.31 -3.02 13.20
CA ALA A 7 -5.40 -2.17 12.46
C ALA A 7 -5.73 -0.69 12.66
N TYR A 8 -4.76 0.12 13.13
CA TYR A 8 -4.90 1.57 13.21
C TYR A 8 -4.52 2.27 11.90
N GLY A 9 -3.83 1.58 11.01
CA GLY A 9 -3.34 2.14 9.75
C GLY A 9 -2.77 1.10 8.82
N TYR A 10 -2.27 1.56 7.68
CA TYR A 10 -1.74 0.74 6.61
C TYR A 10 -0.57 1.46 5.93
N ASN A 11 0.43 0.70 5.50
CA ASN A 11 1.44 1.20 4.57
C ASN A 11 1.10 0.71 3.17
N ILE A 12 1.00 1.64 2.22
CA ILE A 12 0.93 1.36 0.79
C ILE A 12 2.33 1.52 0.24
N TYR A 13 2.92 0.42 -0.23
CA TYR A 13 4.17 0.43 -0.96
C TYR A 13 3.90 0.49 -2.46
N TYR A 14 4.70 1.25 -3.20
CA TYR A 14 4.56 1.35 -4.65
C TYR A 14 5.88 1.58 -5.37
N GLY A 15 5.89 1.21 -6.65
CA GLY A 15 7.03 1.34 -7.55
C GLY A 15 6.66 1.07 -9.00
N THR A 16 7.60 1.29 -9.92
CA THR A 16 7.40 1.05 -11.36
C THR A 16 7.79 -0.35 -11.81
N THR A 17 8.34 -1.16 -10.90
CA THR A 17 8.51 -2.61 -11.08
C THR A 17 8.15 -3.31 -9.76
N PRO A 18 7.69 -4.57 -9.80
CA PRO A 18 7.25 -5.27 -8.59
C PRO A 18 8.41 -5.61 -7.63
N GLU A 19 9.66 -5.61 -8.11
CA GLU A 19 10.86 -5.81 -7.27
C GLU A 19 11.35 -4.51 -6.61
N LYS A 20 10.87 -3.35 -7.06
CA LYS A 20 11.39 -2.02 -6.67
C LYS A 20 10.32 -1.16 -6.01
N MET A 21 9.72 -1.69 -4.95
CA MET A 21 8.65 -1.06 -4.16
C MET A 21 9.22 -0.07 -3.14
N TYR A 22 10.00 0.91 -3.60
CA TYR A 22 10.80 1.79 -2.73
C TYR A 22 10.03 2.97 -2.15
N ASN A 23 8.84 3.27 -2.68
CA ASN A 23 8.02 4.35 -2.16
C ASN A 23 6.98 3.79 -1.19
N ALA A 24 6.65 4.58 -0.15
CA ALA A 24 5.66 4.19 0.85
C ALA A 24 4.78 5.38 1.25
N ILE A 25 3.50 5.11 1.48
CA ILE A 25 2.52 6.06 2.02
C ILE A 25 1.86 5.40 3.22
N THR A 26 1.89 6.05 4.38
CA THR A 26 1.16 5.61 5.56
C THR A 26 -0.21 6.27 5.59
N VAL A 27 -1.25 5.45 5.70
CA VAL A 27 -2.65 5.87 5.78
C VAL A 27 -3.19 5.43 7.14
N LEU A 28 -3.68 6.40 7.93
CA LEU A 28 -4.19 6.16 9.29
C LEU A 28 -5.71 6.26 9.30
N SER A 29 -6.36 5.33 10.02
CA SER A 29 -7.82 5.33 10.25
C SER A 29 -8.68 5.42 8.97
N GLN A 30 -8.12 5.07 7.81
CA GLN A 30 -8.79 5.01 6.52
C GLN A 30 -8.44 3.68 5.83
N THR A 31 -9.27 3.27 4.87
CA THR A 31 -9.11 2.00 4.14
C THR A 31 -9.00 2.20 2.63
N ASP A 32 -8.86 3.44 2.20
CA ASP A 32 -8.70 3.86 0.82
C ASP A 32 -7.71 5.03 0.77
N TYR A 33 -7.18 5.25 -0.44
CA TYR A 33 -6.27 6.34 -0.72
C TYR A 33 -6.40 6.72 -2.19
N ASP A 34 -6.66 8.00 -2.45
CA ASP A 34 -6.75 8.55 -3.79
C ASP A 34 -5.35 8.94 -4.29
N PHE A 35 -4.77 8.10 -5.15
CA PHE A 35 -3.42 8.28 -5.66
C PHE A 35 -3.44 9.07 -6.98
N ARG A 36 -3.00 10.34 -6.95
CA ARG A 36 -3.14 11.29 -8.07
C ARG A 36 -1.85 11.57 -8.87
N GLY A 37 -0.75 10.90 -8.53
CA GLY A 37 0.58 11.19 -9.07
C GLY A 37 1.08 10.17 -10.11
N LEU A 38 0.20 9.54 -10.87
CA LEU A 38 0.59 8.53 -11.85
C LEU A 38 0.90 9.17 -13.20
N ASP A 39 2.08 8.86 -13.73
CA ASP A 39 2.44 9.21 -15.09
C ASP A 39 1.72 8.30 -16.08
N LYS A 40 1.22 8.90 -17.17
CA LYS A 40 0.60 8.15 -18.27
C LYS A 40 1.62 7.16 -18.87
N ASP A 41 1.14 5.99 -19.29
CA ASP A 41 1.92 4.94 -19.96
C ASP A 41 3.07 4.38 -19.10
N THR A 42 3.01 4.56 -17.78
CA THR A 42 3.92 3.96 -16.82
C THR A 42 3.21 2.88 -16.03
N ASP A 43 3.81 1.69 -15.96
CA ASP A 43 3.32 0.62 -15.10
C ASP A 43 3.58 0.97 -13.63
N TYR A 44 2.56 0.86 -12.80
CA TYR A 44 2.69 1.00 -11.36
C TYR A 44 2.25 -0.28 -10.65
N PHE A 45 2.98 -0.60 -9.60
CA PHE A 45 2.75 -1.76 -8.75
C PHE A 45 2.48 -1.29 -7.34
N PHE A 46 1.57 -1.98 -6.65
CA PHE A 46 1.13 -1.65 -5.30
C PHE A 46 1.08 -2.90 -4.42
N THR A 47 1.51 -2.77 -3.16
CA THR A 47 1.22 -3.74 -2.10
C THR A 47 0.94 -3.00 -0.80
N ILE A 48 0.17 -3.63 0.09
CA ILE A 48 -0.31 -3.01 1.32
C ILE A 48 -0.05 -3.95 2.49
N GLU A 49 0.45 -3.40 3.60
CA GLU A 49 0.51 -4.07 4.90
C GLU A 49 -0.35 -3.31 5.92
N ALA A 50 -0.93 -4.03 6.88
CA ALA A 50 -1.66 -3.46 8.00
C ALA A 50 -0.72 -3.16 9.18
N LEU A 51 -1.04 -2.13 9.95
CA LEU A 51 -0.32 -1.68 11.14
C LEU A 51 -1.22 -1.76 12.36
N ASN A 52 -0.72 -2.40 13.42
CA ASN A 52 -1.37 -2.44 14.74
C ASN A 52 -0.31 -2.32 15.86
N GLU A 53 -0.74 -2.41 17.12
CA GLU A 53 0.16 -2.30 18.28
C GLU A 53 1.22 -3.41 18.34
N ASN A 54 0.98 -4.54 17.65
CA ASN A 54 1.92 -5.66 17.55
C ASN A 54 2.90 -5.50 16.37
N GLY A 55 2.81 -4.42 15.60
CA GLY A 55 3.68 -4.12 14.47
C GLY A 55 2.94 -4.16 13.13
N ARG A 56 3.55 -4.82 12.14
CA ARG A 56 3.09 -4.83 10.75
C ARG A 56 2.74 -6.24 10.27
N SER A 57 1.71 -6.36 9.43
CA SER A 57 1.37 -7.62 8.77
C SER A 57 2.38 -7.97 7.67
N HIS A 58 2.26 -9.19 7.12
CA HIS A 58 2.84 -9.45 5.80
C HIS A 58 2.14 -8.57 4.74
N PRO A 59 2.87 -8.09 3.72
CA PRO A 59 2.26 -7.37 2.61
C PRO A 59 1.30 -8.28 1.84
N CYS A 60 0.24 -7.70 1.28
CA CYS A 60 -0.65 -8.42 0.39
C CYS A 60 0.04 -8.75 -0.95
N LYS A 61 -0.63 -9.54 -1.79
CA LYS A 61 -0.16 -9.78 -3.15
C LYS A 61 0.01 -8.45 -3.88
N ILE A 62 1.13 -8.29 -4.58
CA ILE A 62 1.38 -7.15 -5.45
C ILE A 62 0.30 -7.10 -6.54
N GLN A 63 -0.27 -5.91 -6.74
CA GLN A 63 -1.21 -5.63 -7.83
C GLN A 63 -0.58 -4.61 -8.78
N LYS A 64 -0.88 -4.78 -10.07
CA LYS A 64 -0.53 -3.83 -11.13
C LYS A 64 -1.77 -2.98 -11.43
N ASP A 65 -1.56 -1.68 -11.57
CA ASP A 65 -2.57 -0.72 -12.06
C ASP A 65 -2.61 -0.67 -13.61
#